data_AF-A0A373B625-F1
#
_entry.id   AF-A0A373B625-F1
#
_cell.length_a   1.000
_cell.length_b   1.000
_cell.length_c   1.000
_cell.angle_alpha   90.00
_cell.angle_beta   90.00
_cell.angle_gamma   90.00
#
_symmetry.space_group_name_H-M   'P 1'
#
loop_
_entity.id
_entity.type
_entity.pdbx_description
1 polymer ?
#
loop_
_entity_poly.entity_id
_entity_poly.type
_entity_poly.pdbx_seq_one_letter_code
_entity_poly.pdbx_strand_id
1 'polypeptide(L)'
;MTNRENIRLCGGTFFTLLLEDRKPRAGVREHYAGEKDGLSEPEVLIGLSKVLVPDFQEPLESMMTTIKGNTSEYKSCKNKGGTYFPFSNRAALTEFDKCVKENYQVALNRMIEFCDEFLHVKDSTKKGERLVKALIDTIDKDDSIESNQIFYALQDGMGMSKADIIKSQSFCFQTFLLGILHFCVMRTDPATIGKETFDAWCPPKNRAPRTYEGTMGEDWKKEVKLT
;
A
#
# COMPACT_ATOMS: atom_id res chain seq x y z
N MET A 1 8.66 -14.08 -27.72
CA MET A 1 8.16 -12.77 -27.27
C MET A 1 7.68 -12.96 -25.85
N THR A 2 8.46 -12.57 -24.86
CA THR A 2 8.01 -12.52 -23.47
C THR A 2 6.91 -11.48 -23.41
N ASN A 3 5.66 -11.89 -23.15
CA ASN A 3 4.63 -10.95 -22.74
C ASN A 3 5.22 -10.17 -21.56
N ARG A 4 5.52 -8.88 -21.75
CA ARG A 4 5.78 -8.02 -20.60
C ARG A 4 4.47 -8.00 -19.84
N GLU A 5 4.43 -8.65 -18.69
CA GLU A 5 3.32 -8.50 -17.77
C GLU A 5 3.15 -7.01 -17.52
N ASN A 6 1.96 -6.48 -17.83
CA ASN A 6 1.69 -5.07 -17.62
C ASN A 6 1.60 -4.85 -16.12
N ILE A 7 2.70 -4.40 -15.51
CA ILE A 7 2.76 -4.05 -14.09
C ILE A 7 1.87 -2.83 -13.86
N ARG A 8 1.02 -2.89 -12.84
CA ARG A 8 0.04 -1.84 -12.51
C ARG A 8 0.09 -1.50 -11.04
N LEU A 9 0.37 -0.24 -10.73
CA LEU A 9 0.25 0.30 -9.38
C LEU A 9 -1.21 0.70 -9.12
N CYS A 10 -1.83 0.06 -8.14
CA CYS A 10 -3.16 0.35 -7.65
C CYS A 10 -3.25 0.07 -6.15
N GLY A 11 -4.40 0.35 -5.53
CA GLY A 11 -4.61 0.08 -4.11
C GLY A 11 -4.27 -1.35 -3.69
N GLY A 12 -4.67 -2.36 -4.48
CA GLY A 12 -4.41 -3.77 -4.16
C GLY A 12 -2.95 -4.18 -4.31
N THR A 13 -2.25 -3.73 -5.37
CA THR A 13 -0.82 -4.02 -5.56
C THR A 13 0.06 -3.25 -4.59
N PHE A 14 -0.29 -1.99 -4.29
CA PHE A 14 0.33 -1.22 -3.22
C PHE A 14 0.19 -1.93 -1.87
N PHE A 15 -1.03 -2.36 -1.52
CA PHE A 15 -1.29 -3.08 -0.28
C PHE A 15 -0.58 -4.43 -0.23
N THR A 16 -0.45 -5.12 -1.36
CA THR A 16 0.33 -6.37 -1.45
C THR A 16 1.79 -6.13 -1.09
N LEU A 17 2.42 -5.08 -1.63
CA LEU A 17 3.81 -4.74 -1.31
C LEU A 17 3.97 -4.26 0.15
N LEU A 18 3.03 -3.46 0.66
CA LEU A 18 3.03 -3.04 2.07
C LEU A 18 3.06 -4.24 3.05
N LEU A 19 2.33 -5.31 2.74
CA LEU A 19 2.25 -6.49 3.60
C LEU A 19 3.59 -7.25 3.71
N GLU A 20 4.51 -7.09 2.77
CA GLU A 20 5.87 -7.69 2.83
C GLU A 20 6.78 -6.96 3.84
N ASP A 21 6.52 -5.66 4.06
CA ASP A 21 7.23 -4.81 5.04
C ASP A 21 6.56 -4.78 6.42
N ARG A 22 5.41 -5.44 6.55
CA ARG A 22 4.68 -5.54 7.81
C ARG A 22 5.54 -6.15 8.92
N LYS A 23 5.37 -5.66 10.14
CA LYS A 23 5.96 -6.26 11.34
C LYS A 23 5.61 -7.76 11.45
N PRO A 24 6.53 -8.62 11.96
CA PRO A 24 6.30 -10.01 12.26
C PRO A 24 5.09 -10.12 13.14
N ARG A 25 4.25 -11.06 12.73
CA ARG A 25 3.12 -11.50 13.52
C ARG A 25 3.61 -12.30 14.72
N ALA A 26 2.86 -12.21 15.81
CA ALA A 26 3.07 -13.05 16.98
C ALA A 26 3.02 -14.53 16.56
N GLY A 27 3.81 -15.37 17.23
CA GLY A 27 3.89 -16.79 16.89
C GLY A 27 2.55 -17.50 17.13
N VAL A 28 2.34 -18.64 16.45
CA VAL A 28 1.11 -19.45 16.58
C VAL A 28 0.75 -19.77 18.04
N ARG A 29 1.73 -19.87 18.95
CA ARG A 29 1.52 -20.13 20.39
C ARG A 29 0.90 -18.96 21.16
N GLU A 30 1.14 -17.72 20.76
CA GLU A 30 0.58 -16.51 21.40
C GLU A 30 -0.89 -16.30 21.00
N HIS A 31 -1.26 -16.68 19.77
CA HIS A 31 -2.66 -16.70 19.33
C HIS A 31 -3.56 -17.67 20.12
N TYR A 32 -3.02 -18.74 20.71
CA TYR A 32 -3.80 -19.65 21.57
C TYR A 32 -4.18 -19.04 22.93
N ALA A 33 -3.50 -17.96 23.36
CA ALA A 33 -3.83 -17.22 24.57
C ALA A 33 -4.91 -16.13 24.35
N GLY A 34 -5.41 -15.99 23.11
CA GLY A 34 -6.39 -14.97 22.75
C GLY A 34 -5.80 -13.58 22.46
N GLU A 35 -4.47 -13.45 22.45
CA GLU A 35 -3.82 -12.19 22.09
C GLU A 35 -3.83 -12.00 20.57
N LYS A 36 -4.47 -10.90 20.12
CA LYS A 36 -4.40 -10.40 18.75
C LYS A 36 -3.16 -9.51 18.67
N ASP A 37 -2.28 -9.79 17.71
CA ASP A 37 -1.09 -8.98 17.47
C ASP A 37 -1.38 -7.67 16.73
N GLY A 38 -2.61 -7.48 16.24
CA GLY A 38 -3.01 -6.30 15.48
C GLY A 38 -2.45 -6.27 14.06
N LEU A 39 -1.82 -7.35 13.59
CA LEU A 39 -1.03 -7.36 12.35
C LEU A 39 -1.61 -8.28 11.27
N SER A 40 -2.88 -8.71 11.38
CA SER A 40 -3.55 -9.43 10.29
C SER A 40 -3.80 -8.52 9.08
N GLU A 41 -4.00 -9.09 7.88
CA GLU A 41 -4.28 -8.25 6.69
C GLU A 41 -5.50 -7.32 6.88
N PRO A 42 -6.63 -7.78 7.49
CA PRO A 42 -7.74 -6.89 7.81
C PRO A 42 -7.34 -5.71 8.70
N GLU A 43 -6.55 -5.94 9.75
CA GLU A 43 -6.13 -4.90 10.69
C GLU A 43 -5.24 -3.87 10.00
N VAL A 44 -4.30 -4.31 9.16
CA VAL A 44 -3.47 -3.38 8.35
C VAL A 44 -4.34 -2.58 7.38
N LEU A 45 -5.34 -3.18 6.73
CA LEU A 45 -6.20 -2.46 5.80
C LEU A 45 -7.13 -1.47 6.53
N ILE A 46 -7.56 -1.78 7.74
CA ILE A 46 -8.28 -0.86 8.64
C ILE A 46 -7.35 0.31 9.02
N GLY A 47 -6.11 0.04 9.43
CA GLY A 47 -5.11 1.06 9.70
C GLY A 47 -4.90 1.99 8.50
N LEU A 48 -4.77 1.43 7.30
CA LEU A 48 -4.65 2.20 6.06
C LEU A 48 -5.92 3.02 5.76
N SER A 49 -7.10 2.51 6.14
CA SER A 49 -8.37 3.24 6.02
C SER A 49 -8.42 4.45 6.94
N LYS A 50 -7.80 4.37 8.14
CA LYS A 50 -7.70 5.51 9.07
C LYS A 50 -6.78 6.62 8.57
N VAL A 51 -5.84 6.32 7.67
CA VAL A 51 -5.07 7.37 6.97
C VAL A 51 -6.00 8.26 6.13
N LEU A 52 -6.97 7.64 5.43
CA LEU A 52 -7.96 8.36 4.63
C LEU A 52 -9.03 9.03 5.50
N VAL A 53 -9.59 8.26 6.45
CA VAL A 53 -10.75 8.63 7.27
C VAL A 53 -10.38 8.39 8.74
N PRO A 54 -9.88 9.41 9.47
CA PRO A 54 -9.31 9.22 10.80
C PRO A 54 -10.31 8.69 11.84
N ASP A 55 -11.60 8.97 11.64
CA ASP A 55 -12.72 8.50 12.45
C ASP A 55 -13.35 7.20 11.92
N PHE A 56 -12.66 6.48 11.02
CA PHE A 56 -13.09 5.18 10.52
C PHE A 56 -13.30 4.21 11.68
N GLN A 57 -14.54 3.75 11.83
CA GLN A 57 -14.96 2.92 12.94
C GLN A 57 -14.46 1.49 12.77
N GLU A 58 -13.88 0.94 13.84
CA GLU A 58 -13.50 -0.46 13.90
C GLU A 58 -14.72 -1.37 13.64
N PRO A 59 -14.55 -2.48 12.90
CA PRO A 59 -15.63 -3.41 12.68
C PRO A 59 -16.04 -4.09 13.98
N LEU A 60 -17.33 -4.34 14.12
CA LEU A 60 -17.82 -5.25 15.14
C LEU A 60 -17.29 -6.67 14.86
N GLU A 61 -17.06 -7.45 15.91
CA GLU A 61 -16.57 -8.83 15.77
C GLU A 61 -17.47 -9.68 14.85
N SER A 62 -18.79 -9.42 14.87
CA SER A 62 -19.77 -10.07 13.99
C SER A 62 -19.56 -9.78 12.50
N MET A 63 -18.85 -8.70 12.15
CA MET A 63 -18.57 -8.29 10.77
C MET A 63 -17.26 -8.87 10.23
N MET A 64 -16.44 -9.52 11.07
CA MET A 64 -15.07 -9.91 10.71
C MET A 64 -14.99 -10.87 9.52
N THR A 65 -16.02 -11.70 9.30
CA THR A 65 -16.11 -12.54 8.08
C THR A 65 -16.19 -11.69 6.82
N THR A 66 -17.03 -10.65 6.82
CA THR A 66 -17.17 -9.70 5.71
C THR A 66 -15.89 -8.88 5.53
N ILE A 67 -15.26 -8.44 6.63
CA ILE A 67 -14.01 -7.67 6.56
C ILE A 67 -12.89 -8.49 5.92
N LYS A 68 -12.74 -9.76 6.32
CA LYS A 68 -11.77 -10.68 5.71
C LYS A 68 -12.02 -10.86 4.22
N GLY A 69 -13.29 -11.02 3.81
CA GLY A 69 -13.69 -11.07 2.40
C GLY A 69 -13.28 -9.81 1.64
N ASN A 70 -13.71 -8.64 2.10
CA ASN A 70 -13.42 -7.36 1.44
C ASN A 70 -11.91 -7.05 1.40
N THR A 71 -11.17 -7.44 2.44
CA THR A 71 -9.70 -7.30 2.48
C THR A 71 -9.05 -8.15 1.39
N SER A 72 -9.46 -9.41 1.28
CA SER A 72 -8.96 -10.32 0.24
C SER A 72 -9.31 -9.80 -1.16
N GLU A 73 -10.50 -9.23 -1.35
CA GLU A 73 -10.93 -8.68 -2.64
C GLU A 73 -10.20 -7.38 -3.00
N TYR A 74 -9.88 -6.54 -2.02
CA TYR A 74 -9.03 -5.36 -2.22
C TYR A 74 -7.60 -5.76 -2.61
N LYS A 75 -6.97 -6.62 -1.81
CA LYS A 75 -5.61 -7.13 -2.06
C LYS A 75 -5.49 -7.77 -3.45
N SER A 76 -6.48 -8.59 -3.83
CA SER A 76 -6.52 -9.26 -5.14
C SER A 76 -7.00 -8.40 -6.30
N CYS A 77 -7.14 -7.08 -6.09
CA CYS A 77 -7.54 -6.11 -7.11
C CYS A 77 -8.93 -6.39 -7.72
N LYS A 78 -9.82 -7.08 -7.00
CA LYS A 78 -11.16 -7.40 -7.48
C LYS A 78 -12.11 -6.19 -7.34
N ASN A 79 -11.98 -5.43 -6.26
CA ASN A 79 -12.73 -4.19 -6.02
C ASN A 79 -11.92 -3.22 -5.15
N LYS A 80 -12.47 -2.01 -4.92
CA LYS A 80 -11.86 -0.97 -4.07
C LYS A 80 -12.29 -1.13 -2.59
N GLY A 81 -12.30 -2.35 -2.05
CA GLY A 81 -12.56 -2.61 -0.63
C GLY A 81 -14.04 -2.83 -0.26
N GLY A 82 -14.84 -3.25 -1.23
CA GLY A 82 -16.27 -3.49 -1.06
C GLY A 82 -17.02 -2.25 -0.57
N THR A 83 -18.09 -2.47 0.20
CA THR A 83 -18.91 -1.40 0.78
C THR A 83 -18.41 -0.92 2.15
N TYR A 84 -17.46 -1.63 2.75
CA TYR A 84 -17.00 -1.35 4.10
C TYR A 84 -15.83 -0.36 4.14
N PHE A 85 -14.82 -0.56 3.29
CA PHE A 85 -13.65 0.29 3.28
C PHE A 85 -13.88 1.58 2.47
N PRO A 86 -13.20 2.70 2.81
CA PRO A 86 -13.49 4.01 2.24
C PRO A 86 -12.92 4.22 0.83
N PHE A 87 -12.17 3.26 0.26
CA PHE A 87 -11.39 3.48 -0.98
C PHE A 87 -12.21 3.68 -2.26
N SER A 88 -13.54 3.52 -2.22
CA SER A 88 -14.47 3.96 -3.29
C SER A 88 -15.50 5.00 -2.83
N ASN A 89 -15.46 5.43 -1.58
CA ASN A 89 -16.38 6.44 -1.07
C ASN A 89 -15.95 7.83 -1.57
N ARG A 90 -16.76 8.44 -2.43
CA ARG A 90 -16.45 9.74 -3.04
C ARG A 90 -16.23 10.85 -2.02
N ALA A 91 -17.01 10.91 -0.94
CA ALA A 91 -16.86 11.95 0.07
C ALA A 91 -15.54 11.76 0.84
N ALA A 92 -15.20 10.53 1.22
CA ALA A 92 -13.93 10.20 1.86
C ALA A 92 -12.73 10.54 0.96
N LEU A 93 -12.79 10.19 -0.32
CA LEU A 93 -11.73 10.48 -1.27
C LEU A 93 -11.56 11.99 -1.51
N THR A 94 -12.66 12.75 -1.63
CA THR A 94 -12.61 14.20 -1.76
C THR A 94 -11.95 14.86 -0.54
N GLU A 95 -12.34 14.45 0.67
CA GLU A 95 -11.77 15.02 1.90
C GLU A 95 -10.32 14.61 2.10
N PHE A 96 -9.95 13.38 1.75
CA PHE A 96 -8.57 12.93 1.79
C PHE A 96 -7.69 13.68 0.77
N ASP A 97 -8.16 13.87 -0.46
CA ASP A 97 -7.45 14.65 -1.49
C ASP A 97 -7.21 16.09 -1.04
N LYS A 98 -8.25 16.72 -0.49
CA LYS A 98 -8.15 18.06 0.11
C LYS A 98 -7.16 18.08 1.26
N CYS A 99 -7.20 17.09 2.16
CA CYS A 99 -6.30 17.00 3.29
C CYS A 99 -4.84 16.87 2.83
N VAL A 100 -4.54 16.03 1.84
CA VAL A 100 -3.19 15.90 1.28
C VAL A 100 -2.72 17.21 0.63
N LYS A 101 -3.57 17.87 -0.14
CA LYS A 101 -3.20 19.08 -0.91
C LYS A 101 -3.12 20.36 -0.09
N GLU A 102 -3.98 20.51 0.93
CA GLU A 102 -4.15 21.76 1.68
C GLU A 102 -3.67 21.63 3.13
N ASN A 103 -3.68 20.43 3.71
CA ASN A 103 -3.34 20.18 5.12
C ASN A 103 -2.35 19.02 5.23
N TYR A 104 -1.30 19.03 4.40
CA TYR A 104 -0.40 17.89 4.20
C TYR A 104 0.15 17.29 5.49
N GLN A 105 0.56 18.12 6.46
CA GLN A 105 1.10 17.63 7.73
C GLN A 105 0.08 16.80 8.53
N VAL A 106 -1.22 17.11 8.41
CA VAL A 106 -2.28 16.32 9.05
C VAL A 106 -2.36 14.93 8.41
N ALA A 107 -2.34 14.85 7.08
CA ALA A 107 -2.32 13.57 6.37
C ALA A 107 -1.03 12.79 6.65
N LEU A 108 0.11 13.47 6.71
CA LEU A 108 1.41 12.88 7.01
C LEU A 108 1.46 12.30 8.42
N ASN A 109 0.92 12.98 9.43
CA ASN A 109 0.86 12.46 10.79
C ASN A 109 0.09 11.15 10.87
N ARG A 110 -1.03 11.02 10.13
CA ARG A 110 -1.79 9.75 10.07
C ARG A 110 -0.98 8.64 9.40
N MET A 111 -0.20 8.95 8.37
CA MET A 111 0.70 7.98 7.74
C MET A 111 1.87 7.60 8.66
N ILE A 112 2.39 8.54 9.46
CA ILE A 112 3.40 8.27 10.48
C ILE A 112 2.85 7.28 11.51
N GLU A 113 1.66 7.54 12.05
CA GLU A 113 0.98 6.63 13.00
C GLU A 113 0.79 5.23 12.39
N PHE A 114 0.33 5.15 11.13
CA PHE A 114 0.21 3.88 10.41
C PHE A 114 1.55 3.15 10.28
N CYS A 115 2.62 3.84 9.88
CA CYS A 115 3.93 3.24 9.74
C CYS A 115 4.46 2.75 11.09
N ASP A 116 4.31 3.57 12.14
CA ASP A 116 4.76 3.25 13.49
C ASP A 116 4.00 2.08 14.09
N GLU A 117 2.74 1.87 13.73
CA GLU A 117 1.93 0.74 14.20
C GLU A 117 2.25 -0.54 13.41
N PHE A 118 2.21 -0.49 12.08
CA PHE A 118 2.14 -1.69 11.23
C PHE A 118 3.45 -2.08 10.52
N LEU A 119 4.40 -1.15 10.32
CA LEU A 119 5.56 -1.36 9.44
C LEU A 119 6.89 -1.40 10.20
N HIS A 120 7.89 -2.06 9.60
CA HIS A 120 9.24 -2.17 10.16
C HIS A 120 10.19 -1.10 9.61
N VAL A 121 10.01 0.14 10.08
CA VAL A 121 10.79 1.30 9.58
C VAL A 121 12.25 1.31 10.07
N LYS A 122 12.56 0.68 11.20
CA LYS A 122 13.88 0.72 11.86
C LYS A 122 14.44 -0.67 12.12
N ASP A 123 14.72 -1.42 11.05
CA ASP A 123 15.32 -2.74 11.18
C ASP A 123 16.68 -2.87 10.47
N SER A 124 17.51 -3.78 10.96
CA SER A 124 18.81 -4.12 10.36
C SER A 124 18.67 -4.90 9.05
N THR A 125 17.45 -5.34 8.72
CA THR A 125 17.14 -6.11 7.51
C THR A 125 16.78 -5.25 6.30
N LYS A 126 16.79 -3.92 6.45
CA LYS A 126 16.55 -2.91 5.40
C LYS A 126 15.20 -3.11 4.71
N LYS A 127 14.17 -3.61 5.42
CA LYS A 127 12.89 -3.91 4.77
C LYS A 127 12.22 -2.66 4.19
N GLY A 128 12.26 -1.53 4.90
CA GLY A 128 11.77 -0.27 4.37
C GLY A 128 12.45 0.16 3.06
N GLU A 129 13.78 -0.03 2.94
CA GLU A 129 14.50 0.23 1.67
C GLU A 129 14.02 -0.71 0.56
N ARG A 130 13.74 -1.98 0.87
CA ARG A 130 13.22 -2.96 -0.09
C ARG A 130 11.81 -2.57 -0.56
N LEU A 131 10.93 -2.17 0.35
CA LEU A 131 9.59 -1.69 0.00
C LEU A 131 9.67 -0.46 -0.91
N VAL A 132 10.50 0.53 -0.57
CA VAL A 132 10.66 1.72 -1.42
C VAL A 132 11.19 1.34 -2.79
N LYS A 133 12.18 0.44 -2.89
CA LYS A 133 12.65 -0.07 -4.19
C LYS A 133 11.55 -0.79 -4.97
N ALA A 134 10.77 -1.65 -4.31
CA ALA A 134 9.66 -2.37 -4.95
C ALA A 134 8.61 -1.42 -5.52
N LEU A 135 8.28 -0.35 -4.77
CA LEU A 135 7.34 0.68 -5.22
C LEU A 135 7.91 1.50 -6.38
N ILE A 136 9.18 1.92 -6.34
CA ILE A 136 9.82 2.65 -7.44
C ILE A 136 9.86 1.79 -8.70
N ASP A 137 10.27 0.52 -8.58
CA ASP A 137 10.32 -0.42 -9.69
C ASP A 137 8.92 -0.68 -10.28
N THR A 138 7.90 -0.76 -9.44
CA THR A 138 6.49 -0.85 -9.87
C THR A 138 6.06 0.41 -10.62
N ILE A 139 6.39 1.60 -10.12
CA ILE A 139 6.08 2.89 -10.77
C ILE A 139 6.78 3.01 -12.12
N ASP A 140 8.04 2.60 -12.22
CA ASP A 140 8.84 2.63 -13.46
C ASP A 140 8.21 1.73 -14.53
N LYS A 141 7.89 0.48 -14.14
CA LYS A 141 7.31 -0.54 -15.03
C LYS A 141 5.85 -0.29 -15.40
N ASP A 142 5.11 0.50 -14.62
CA ASP A 142 3.71 0.83 -14.95
C ASP A 142 3.63 1.86 -16.07
N ASP A 143 3.36 1.38 -17.28
CA ASP A 143 3.24 2.19 -18.49
C ASP A 143 1.96 3.03 -18.56
N SER A 144 1.00 2.87 -17.65
CA SER A 144 -0.17 3.77 -17.55
C SER A 144 0.14 5.04 -16.78
N ILE A 145 1.27 5.08 -16.08
CA ILE A 145 1.70 6.26 -15.32
C ILE A 145 2.60 7.10 -16.22
N GLU A 146 2.08 8.25 -16.62
CA GLU A 146 2.84 9.22 -17.42
C GLU A 146 4.07 9.72 -16.64
N SER A 147 5.12 10.06 -17.37
CA SER A 147 6.39 10.48 -16.78
C SER A 147 6.29 11.75 -15.92
N ASN A 148 5.30 12.59 -16.19
CA ASN A 148 5.00 13.84 -15.46
C ASN A 148 3.93 13.66 -14.37
N GLN A 149 3.40 12.45 -14.15
CA GLN A 149 2.45 12.18 -13.06
C GLN A 149 3.06 12.61 -11.73
N ILE A 150 2.32 13.42 -10.98
CA ILE A 150 2.75 13.95 -9.69
C ILE A 150 2.31 13.03 -8.55
N PHE A 151 3.21 12.80 -7.60
CA PHE A 151 2.97 12.13 -6.33
C PHE A 151 3.31 13.09 -5.19
N TYR A 152 2.42 13.29 -4.22
CA TYR A 152 2.64 14.18 -3.07
C TYR A 152 3.56 13.52 -2.02
N ALA A 153 4.84 13.37 -2.38
CA ALA A 153 5.81 12.51 -1.72
C ALA A 153 6.95 13.25 -1.01
N LEU A 154 6.94 14.59 -0.99
CA LEU A 154 7.96 15.42 -0.32
C LEU A 154 7.48 15.91 1.05
N GLN A 155 8.43 16.16 1.97
CA GLN A 155 8.15 16.53 3.37
C GLN A 155 7.35 17.83 3.52
N ASP A 156 7.50 18.76 2.60
CA ASP A 156 6.77 20.02 2.55
C ASP A 156 5.40 19.91 1.88
N GLY A 157 4.99 18.70 1.49
CA GLY A 157 3.75 18.45 0.77
C GLY A 157 3.82 18.75 -0.72
N MET A 158 4.99 19.11 -1.26
CA MET A 158 5.15 19.25 -2.71
C MET A 158 5.14 17.90 -3.44
N GLY A 159 4.81 18.00 -4.72
CA GLY A 159 4.78 16.88 -5.63
C GLY A 159 6.16 16.51 -6.18
N MET A 160 6.38 15.21 -6.40
CA MET A 160 7.50 14.68 -7.17
C MET A 160 6.94 13.95 -8.39
N SER A 161 7.50 14.19 -9.58
CA SER A 161 7.05 13.49 -10.79
C SER A 161 7.51 12.03 -10.79
N LYS A 162 6.87 11.15 -11.56
CA LYS A 162 7.38 9.79 -11.84
C LYS A 162 8.84 9.83 -12.30
N ALA A 163 9.18 10.74 -13.21
CA ALA A 163 10.55 10.90 -13.70
C ALA A 163 11.55 11.20 -12.59
N ASP A 164 11.15 12.05 -11.63
CA ASP A 164 12.00 12.45 -10.50
C ASP A 164 12.11 11.33 -9.46
N ILE A 165 11.01 10.61 -9.18
CA ILE A 165 11.03 9.39 -8.35
C ILE A 165 12.06 8.39 -8.87
N ILE A 166 12.02 8.07 -10.16
CA ILE A 166 12.94 7.10 -10.78
C ILE A 166 14.41 7.56 -10.70
N LYS A 167 14.65 8.88 -10.67
CA LYS A 167 16.00 9.45 -10.59
C LYS A 167 16.53 9.59 -9.17
N SER A 168 15.65 9.79 -8.19
CA SER A 168 16.02 10.01 -6.79
C SER A 168 16.64 8.76 -6.15
N GLN A 169 17.44 8.99 -5.12
CA GLN A 169 18.09 7.96 -4.30
C GLN A 169 17.79 8.13 -2.81
N SER A 170 17.06 9.18 -2.43
CA SER A 170 16.79 9.54 -1.04
C SER A 170 15.30 9.80 -0.88
N PHE A 171 14.68 9.13 0.07
CA PHE A 171 13.24 9.19 0.29
C PHE A 171 12.93 9.25 1.78
N CYS A 172 12.07 10.19 2.18
CA CYS A 172 11.44 10.09 3.48
C CYS A 172 10.34 9.03 3.38
N PHE A 173 10.44 8.01 4.25
CA PHE A 173 9.66 6.78 4.10
C PHE A 173 8.15 7.05 4.18
N GLN A 174 7.72 7.79 5.19
CA GLN A 174 6.30 8.08 5.45
C GLN A 174 5.70 9.00 4.38
N THR A 175 6.45 10.02 3.92
CA THR A 175 5.97 10.93 2.87
C THR A 175 5.83 10.19 1.55
N PHE A 176 6.77 9.30 1.24
CA PHE A 176 6.71 8.48 0.03
C PHE A 176 5.49 7.56 0.05
N LEU A 177 5.26 6.81 1.14
CA LEU A 177 4.08 5.95 1.25
C LEU A 177 2.77 6.73 1.18
N LEU A 178 2.69 7.92 1.79
CA LEU A 178 1.51 8.78 1.69
C LEU A 178 1.23 9.19 0.24
N GLY A 179 2.27 9.63 -0.48
CA GLY A 179 2.15 10.02 -1.88
C GLY A 179 1.70 8.87 -2.79
N ILE A 180 2.21 7.66 -2.55
CA ILE A 180 1.81 6.46 -3.31
C ILE A 180 0.37 6.05 -2.98
N LEU A 181 -0.02 6.05 -1.70
CA LEU A 181 -1.39 5.78 -1.29
C LEU A 181 -2.37 6.76 -1.94
N HIS A 182 -2.07 8.06 -1.87
CA HIS A 182 -2.86 9.12 -2.49
C HIS A 182 -3.06 8.87 -3.98
N PHE A 183 -1.98 8.62 -4.74
CA PHE A 183 -2.09 8.24 -6.14
C PHE A 183 -3.00 7.01 -6.35
N CYS A 184 -2.79 5.95 -5.58
CA CYS A 184 -3.50 4.68 -5.75
C CYS A 184 -5.02 4.82 -5.58
N VAL A 185 -5.46 5.63 -4.60
CA VAL A 185 -6.88 5.80 -4.29
C VAL A 185 -7.55 6.86 -5.17
N MET A 186 -6.80 7.86 -5.66
CA MET A 186 -7.30 8.92 -6.53
C MET A 186 -7.38 8.53 -8.01
N ARG A 187 -6.70 7.45 -8.41
CA ARG A 187 -6.73 6.98 -9.79
C ARG A 187 -8.14 6.53 -10.22
N THR A 188 -8.51 6.91 -11.43
CA THR A 188 -9.87 6.74 -11.98
C THR A 188 -10.13 5.34 -12.51
N ASP A 189 -9.08 4.58 -12.85
CA ASP A 189 -9.20 3.21 -13.32
C ASP A 189 -9.98 2.30 -12.35
N PRO A 190 -10.63 1.24 -12.88
CA PRO A 190 -11.20 0.20 -12.03
C PRO A 190 -10.10 -0.53 -11.23
N ALA A 191 -10.44 -1.07 -10.06
CA ALA A 191 -9.50 -1.84 -9.24
C ALA A 191 -8.84 -2.98 -10.02
N THR A 192 -9.58 -3.58 -10.96
CA THR A 192 -9.20 -4.73 -11.78
C THR A 192 -7.98 -4.49 -12.66
N ILE A 193 -7.56 -3.25 -12.86
CA ILE A 193 -6.31 -2.96 -13.59
C ILE A 193 -5.09 -3.63 -12.93
N GLY A 194 -5.06 -3.75 -11.60
CA GLY A 194 -3.98 -4.44 -10.89
C GLY A 194 -4.08 -5.97 -10.88
N LYS A 195 -5.11 -6.56 -11.48
CA LYS A 195 -5.41 -7.99 -11.34
C LYS A 195 -4.31 -8.87 -11.92
N GLU A 196 -3.82 -8.57 -13.11
CA GLU A 196 -2.75 -9.35 -13.75
C GLU A 196 -1.45 -9.25 -12.95
N THR A 197 -1.12 -8.05 -12.47
CA THR A 197 0.04 -7.83 -11.60
C THR A 197 -0.06 -8.63 -10.30
N PHE A 198 -1.22 -8.59 -9.63
CA PHE A 198 -1.44 -9.41 -8.44
C PHE A 198 -1.37 -10.90 -8.75
N ASP A 199 -1.92 -11.32 -9.90
CA ASP A 199 -1.91 -12.73 -10.28
C ASP A 199 -0.50 -13.25 -10.58
N ALA A 200 0.36 -12.43 -11.15
CA ALA A 200 1.78 -12.72 -11.34
C ALA A 200 2.56 -12.72 -10.01
N TRP A 201 2.35 -11.72 -9.16
CA TRP A 201 3.05 -11.62 -7.87
C TRP A 201 2.63 -12.66 -6.86
N CYS A 202 1.37 -13.09 -6.87
CA CYS A 202 0.84 -14.01 -5.89
C CYS A 202 0.11 -15.15 -6.60
N PRO A 203 0.76 -16.09 -7.31
CA PRO A 203 0.06 -17.05 -8.18
C PRO A 203 -1.01 -17.89 -7.44
N PRO A 204 -2.09 -18.32 -8.12
CA PRO A 204 -3.12 -19.15 -7.50
C PRO A 204 -2.54 -20.47 -6.97
N LYS A 205 -2.83 -20.80 -5.71
CA LYS A 205 -2.51 -22.10 -5.11
C LYS A 205 -3.81 -22.80 -4.75
N ASN A 206 -4.02 -24.02 -5.25
CA ASN A 206 -5.25 -24.81 -5.11
C ASN A 206 -5.83 -24.80 -3.67
N ARG A 207 -6.72 -23.85 -3.39
CA ARG A 207 -7.35 -23.58 -2.08
C ARG A 207 -6.40 -23.18 -0.94
N ALA A 208 -5.13 -22.89 -1.22
CA ALA A 208 -4.16 -22.40 -0.24
C ALA A 208 -4.02 -20.87 -0.31
N PRO A 209 -3.60 -20.21 0.79
CA PRO A 209 -3.29 -18.79 0.75
C PRO A 209 -2.27 -18.44 -0.33
N ARG A 210 -2.55 -17.37 -1.09
CA ARG A 210 -1.64 -16.85 -2.12
C ARG A 210 -0.58 -16.00 -1.42
N THR A 211 0.67 -16.47 -1.46
CA THR A 211 1.85 -15.78 -0.92
C THR A 211 2.49 -14.93 -2.01
N TYR A 212 3.14 -13.83 -1.62
CA TYR A 212 3.95 -13.05 -2.55
C TYR A 212 5.17 -13.86 -3.01
N GLU A 213 5.37 -13.90 -4.32
CA GLU A 213 6.45 -14.56 -5.05
C GLU A 213 7.04 -13.62 -6.11
N GLY A 214 6.61 -12.35 -6.12
CA GLY A 214 7.16 -11.33 -7.02
C GLY A 214 8.57 -10.90 -6.61
N THR A 215 9.25 -10.22 -7.52
CA THR A 215 10.66 -9.79 -7.37
C THR A 215 10.82 -8.28 -7.49
N MET A 216 9.76 -7.50 -7.22
CA MET A 216 9.81 -6.04 -7.40
C MET A 216 10.89 -5.41 -6.52
N GLY A 217 11.73 -4.59 -7.14
CA GLY A 217 12.83 -3.89 -6.49
C GLY A 217 14.11 -4.70 -6.31
N GLU A 218 14.12 -6.02 -6.56
CA GLU A 218 15.33 -6.85 -6.43
C GLU A 218 16.40 -6.47 -7.46
N ASP A 219 15.98 -6.19 -8.70
CA ASP A 219 16.85 -5.75 -9.78
C ASP A 219 17.07 -4.22 -9.81
N TRP A 220 16.55 -3.48 -8.82
CA TRP A 220 16.69 -2.02 -8.79
C TRP A 220 18.14 -1.63 -8.49
N LYS A 221 18.84 -1.21 -9.56
CA LYS A 221 20.30 -0.99 -9.55
C LYS A 221 20.75 0.17 -8.68
N LYS A 222 19.88 1.16 -8.45
CA LYS A 222 20.24 2.36 -7.69
C LYS A 222 20.14 2.08 -6.19
N GLU A 223 21.13 2.55 -5.44
CA GLU A 223 21.01 2.62 -3.99
C GLU A 223 19.84 3.56 -3.62
N VAL A 224 19.07 3.15 -2.61
CA VAL A 224 17.96 3.91 -2.03
C VAL A 224 18.27 4.07 -0.55
N LYS A 225 18.20 5.30 -0.05
CA LYS A 225 18.40 5.65 1.35
C LYS A 225 17.12 6.23 1.92
N LEU A 226 16.76 5.79 3.11
CA LEU A 226 15.65 6.38 3.86
C LEU A 226 16.16 7.53 4.72
N THR A 227 15.37 8.60 4.79
CA THR A 227 15.64 9.81 5.59
C THR A 227 14.55 10.11 6.58
#